data_AF-A0A534Z4Q7-F1
#
_entry.id   AF-A0A534Z4Q7-F1
#
_cell.length_a   1.000
_cell.length_b   1.000
_cell.length_c   1.000
_cell.angle_alpha   90.00
_cell.angle_beta   90.00
_cell.angle_gamma   90.00
#
_symmetry.space_group_name_H-M   'P 1'
#
loop_
_entity.id
_entity.type
_entity.pdbx_description
1 polymer ?
#
loop_
_entity_poly.entity_id
_entity_poly.type
_entity_poly.pdbx_seq_one_letter_code
_entity_poly.pdbx_strand_id
1 'polypeptide(L)' 'MGRELSSGAAGVAGRTYPAVTFEIAAERSAAFARAIGADPADGVPPTFAAVYSLGATAPQLLTDEEAAV' A
#
# COMPACT_ATOMS: atom_id res chain seq x y z
N MET A 1 -24.87 -5.57 -26.77
CA MET A 1 -23.61 -4.81 -26.93
C MET A 1 -22.79 -5.04 -25.66
N GLY A 2 -21.98 -6.10 -25.63
CA GLY A 2 -21.17 -6.46 -24.47
C GLY A 2 -19.92 -5.58 -24.44
N ARG A 3 -19.64 -4.95 -23.30
CA ARG A 3 -18.43 -4.17 -23.09
C ARG A 3 -17.28 -5.16 -22.91
N GLU A 4 -16.37 -5.24 -23.88
CA GLU A 4 -15.12 -5.98 -23.73
C GLU A 4 -14.36 -5.40 -22.54
N LEU A 5 -14.23 -6.20 -21.48
CA LEU A 5 -13.34 -5.92 -20.38
C LEU A 5 -11.93 -6.13 -20.92
N SER A 6 -11.11 -5.07 -20.89
CA SER A 6 -9.68 -5.16 -21.19
C SER A 6 -9.07 -6.37 -20.47
N SER A 7 -8.33 -7.19 -21.20
CA SER A 7 -7.76 -8.47 -20.78
C SER A 7 -6.88 -8.41 -19.52
N GLY A 8 -6.43 -7.23 -19.10
CA GLY A 8 -5.51 -7.09 -17.96
C GLY A 8 -6.13 -7.47 -16.61
N ALA A 9 -7.37 -7.04 -16.33
CA ALA A 9 -7.99 -7.29 -15.01
C ALA A 9 -8.32 -8.77 -14.76
N ALA A 10 -8.54 -9.55 -15.82
CA ALA A 10 -8.80 -10.99 -15.72
C ALA A 10 -7.55 -11.81 -15.36
N GLY A 11 -6.35 -11.33 -15.72
CA GLY A 11 -5.09 -12.05 -15.49
C GLY A 11 -4.57 -12.02 -14.04
N VAL A 12 -4.99 -11.02 -13.26
CA VAL A 12 -4.55 -10.79 -11.86
C VAL A 12 -5.54 -11.27 -10.80
N ALA A 13 -6.80 -11.49 -11.16
CA ALA A 13 -7.82 -11.95 -10.21
C ALA A 13 -7.45 -13.33 -9.63
N GLY A 14 -7.36 -13.42 -8.30
CA GLY A 14 -7.02 -14.66 -7.59
C GLY A 14 -5.53 -14.93 -7.43
N ARG A 15 -4.64 -14.03 -7.87
CA ARG A 15 -3.21 -14.12 -7.56
C ARG A 15 -2.94 -13.80 -6.08
N THR A 16 -1.90 -14.45 -5.56
CA THR A 16 -1.36 -14.18 -4.23
C THR A 16 0.07 -13.71 -4.37
N TYR A 17 0.39 -12.57 -3.77
CA TYR A 17 1.76 -12.06 -3.70
C TYR A 17 2.38 -12.43 -2.35
N PRO A 18 3.71 -12.69 -2.29
CA PRO A 18 4.40 -12.88 -1.02
C PRO A 18 4.13 -11.69 -0.09
N ALA A 19 3.91 -11.99 1.19
CA ALA A 19 3.73 -10.96 2.20
C ALA A 19 4.99 -10.09 2.28
N VAL A 20 4.80 -8.77 2.29
CA VAL A 20 5.88 -7.81 2.52
C VAL A 20 5.92 -7.45 4.00
N THR A 21 7.14 -7.32 4.52
CA THR A 21 7.39 -6.85 5.88
C THR A 21 8.22 -5.59 5.81
N PHE A 22 7.86 -4.59 6.60
CA PHE A 22 8.65 -3.39 6.77
C PHE A 22 8.53 -2.90 8.21
N GLU A 23 9.56 -2.19 8.65
CA GLU A 23 9.58 -1.56 9.96
C GLU A 23 9.18 -0.09 9.84
N ILE A 24 8.27 0.34 10.70
CA ILE A 24 7.93 1.75 10.84
C ILE A 24 8.79 2.33 11.97
N ALA A 25 9.79 3.14 11.60
CA ALA A 25 10.60 3.86 12.57
C ALA A 25 9.72 4.78 13.44
N ALA A 26 9.90 4.70 14.76
CA ALA A 26 9.12 5.45 15.74
C ALA A 26 9.22 6.97 15.51
N GLU A 27 10.37 7.45 15.05
CA GLU A 27 10.61 8.86 14.76
C GLU A 27 9.72 9.37 13.62
N ARG A 28 9.49 8.55 12.58
CA ARG A 28 8.62 8.91 11.45
C ARG A 28 7.17 8.92 11.86
N SER A 29 6.78 7.93 12.64
CA SER A 29 5.46 7.83 13.27
C SER A 29 5.15 9.08 14.09
N ALA A 30 6.08 9.50 14.96
CA ALA A 30 5.92 10.67 15.80
C ALA A 30 5.95 11.99 15.00
N ALA A 31 6.76 12.08 13.94
CA ALA A 31 6.78 13.23 13.05
C ALA A 31 5.44 13.42 12.32
N PHE A 32 4.84 12.33 11.84
CA PHE A 32 3.54 12.38 11.19
C PHE A 32 2.42 12.79 12.15
N ALA A 33 2.38 12.20 13.36
CA ALA A 33 1.40 12.58 14.38
C ALA A 33 1.42 14.10 14.64
N ARG A 34 2.62 14.68 14.82
CA ARG A 34 2.78 16.12 14.99
C ARG A 34 2.30 16.92 13.77
N ALA A 35 2.58 16.46 12.54
CA ALA A 35 2.20 17.15 11.32
C ALA A 35 0.68 17.27 11.13
N ILE A 36 -0.10 16.32 11.67
CA ILE A 36 -1.57 16.33 11.61
C ILE A 36 -2.23 16.89 12.88
N GLY A 37 -1.44 17.36 13.84
CA GLY A 37 -1.94 17.87 15.13
C GLY A 37 -2.39 16.80 16.12
N ALA A 38 -1.92 15.56 15.97
CA ALA A 38 -2.17 14.45 16.90
C ALA A 38 -1.04 14.31 17.94
N ASP A 39 -1.36 13.65 19.06
CA ASP A 39 -0.36 13.29 20.07
C ASP A 39 0.41 12.04 19.62
N PRO A 40 1.75 12.07 19.51
CA PRO A 40 2.55 10.89 19.20
C PRO A 40 2.47 9.78 20.26
N ALA A 41 2.08 10.08 21.50
CA ALA A 41 1.93 9.09 22.58
C ALA A 41 0.71 8.18 22.40
N ASP A 42 -0.31 8.65 21.69
CA ASP A 42 -1.53 7.88 21.40
C ASP A 42 -1.32 6.88 20.24
N GLY A 43 -0.12 6.85 19.65
CA GLY A 43 0.21 6.05 18.49
C GLY A 43 -0.24 6.70 17.18
N VAL A 44 0.12 6.07 16.05
CA VAL A 44 -0.23 6.61 14.73
C VAL A 44 -1.53 5.98 14.23
N PRO A 45 -2.41 6.77 13.59
CA PRO A 45 -3.58 6.23 12.94
C PRO A 45 -3.25 5.07 11.98
N PRO A 46 -4.11 4.04 11.87
CA PRO A 46 -3.92 2.91 10.96
C PRO A 46 -3.67 3.32 9.50
N THR A 47 -4.15 4.50 9.12
CA THR A 47 -3.97 5.08 7.77
C THR A 47 -2.52 5.43 7.46
N PHE A 48 -1.69 5.80 8.45
CA PHE A 48 -0.27 6.03 8.24
C PHE A 48 0.47 4.73 7.89
N ALA A 49 0.14 3.64 8.59
CA ALA A 49 0.66 2.32 8.26
C ALA A 49 0.24 1.90 6.84
N ALA A 50 -1.01 2.20 6.44
CA ALA A 50 -1.49 1.90 5.09
C ALA A 50 -0.71 2.60 3.98
N VAL A 51 -0.30 3.88 4.15
CA VAL A 51 0.51 4.59 3.15
C VAL A 51 1.90 3.96 3.01
N TYR A 52 2.53 3.58 4.12
CA TYR A 52 3.80 2.86 4.05
C TYR A 52 3.64 1.45 3.45
N SER A 53 2.52 0.79 3.72
CA SER A 53 2.19 -0.49 3.08
C SER A 53 2.08 -0.35 1.56
N LEU A 54 1.53 0.75 1.03
CA LEU A 54 1.51 1.02 -0.41
C LEU A 54 2.93 1.16 -0.97
N GLY A 55 3.83 1.81 -0.25
CA GLY A 55 5.24 1.90 -0.63
C GLY A 55 5.92 0.52 -0.66
N ALA A 56 5.65 -0.32 0.34
CA ALA A 56 6.23 -1.66 0.43
C ALA A 56 5.71 -2.62 -0.67
N THR A 57 4.46 -2.43 -1.13
CA THR A 57 3.89 -3.19 -2.25
C THR A 57 4.13 -2.53 -3.61
N ALA A 58 4.74 -1.35 -3.67
CA ALA A 58 5.04 -0.66 -4.92
C ALA A 58 5.86 -1.50 -5.92
N PRO A 59 6.86 -2.30 -5.52
CA PRO A 59 7.54 -3.19 -6.45
C PRO A 59 6.57 -4.19 -7.10
N GLN A 60 5.66 -4.80 -6.32
CA GLN A 60 4.67 -5.74 -6.86
C GLN A 60 3.74 -5.05 -7.87
N LEU A 61 3.35 -3.81 -7.61
CA LEU A 61 2.55 -2.98 -8.51
C LEU A 61 3.29 -2.59 -9.79
N LEU A 62 4.60 -2.38 -9.73
CA LEU A 62 5.38 -1.80 -10.84
C LEU A 62 6.17 -2.84 -11.66
N THR A 63 6.40 -4.05 -11.11
CA THR A 63 7.18 -5.10 -11.80
C THR A 63 6.34 -6.26 -12.31
N ASP A 64 5.09 -6.40 -11.89
CA ASP A 64 4.16 -7.37 -12.49
C ASP A 64 3.50 -6.73 -13.72
N GLU A 65 4.00 -7.06 -14.90
CA GLU A 65 3.50 -6.52 -16.19
C GLU A 65 2.01 -6.80 -16.40
N GLU A 66 1.47 -7.86 -15.81
CA GLU A 66 0.05 -8.20 -15.89
C GLU A 66 -0.80 -7.41 -14.87
N ALA A 67 -0.18 -6.85 -13.83
CA ALA A 67 -0.82 -5.99 -12.83
C ALA A 67 -0.67 -4.50 -13.12
N ALA A 68 0.15 -4.12 -14.10
CA ALA A 68 0.25 -2.76 -14.59
C ALA A 68 -1.07 -2.36 -15.26
N VAL A 69 -1.80 -1.41 -14.65
CA VAL A 69 -3.07 -0.85 -15.16
C VAL A 69 -2.83 0.43 -15.94
#